data_AF-A7AWB6-F1
#
_entry.id   AF-A7AWB6-F1
#
_cell.length_a   1.000
_cell.length_b   1.000
_cell.length_c   1.000
_cell.angle_alpha   90.00
_cell.angle_beta   90.00
_cell.angle_gamma   90.00
#
_symmetry.space_group_name_H-M   'P 1'
#
loop_
_entity.id
_entity.type
_entity.pdbx_description
1 polymer ?
#
loop_
_entity_poly.entity_id
_entity_poly.type
_entity_poly.pdbx_seq_one_letter_code
_entity_poly.pdbx_strand_id
1 'polypeptide(L)'
;MTEEQITTSTAKKAPIVDNFALLFYDNDATEAESPVLNVEPEQKLTKEGEYREKLYKSWKQIEQLRDEITDKYLAKQSTQDKLDGILMEWQVQVRFNMANEQTQQSVKVNYQRILLLYQKIQALTLQLQNLYVEMALLIEKRLIHVIDIHKKARECVSILYDKKGVESNE
;
A
#
# COMPACT_ATOMS: atom_id res chain seq x y z
N MET A 1 9.01 -69.65 -7.07
CA MET A 1 9.12 -68.42 -7.87
C MET A 1 7.78 -67.74 -7.81
N THR A 2 7.64 -66.80 -6.88
CA THR A 2 6.39 -66.11 -6.56
C THR A 2 6.74 -64.64 -6.57
N GLU A 3 6.24 -63.95 -7.59
CA GLU A 3 6.37 -62.51 -7.76
C GLU A 3 5.47 -61.83 -6.74
N GLU A 4 6.07 -61.09 -5.81
CA GLU A 4 5.36 -60.19 -4.90
C GLU A 4 4.89 -58.97 -5.69
N GLN A 5 3.56 -58.86 -5.88
CA GLN A 5 2.93 -57.65 -6.36
C GLN A 5 2.92 -56.60 -5.24
N ILE A 6 3.82 -55.62 -5.34
CA ILE A 6 3.78 -54.39 -4.54
C ILE A 6 2.56 -53.58 -4.99
N THR A 7 1.48 -53.63 -4.22
CA THR A 7 0.34 -52.73 -4.39
C THR A 7 0.68 -51.36 -3.79
N THR A 8 1.05 -50.42 -4.64
CA THR A 8 1.16 -49.01 -4.27
C THR A 8 -0.24 -48.47 -4.02
N SER A 9 -0.68 -48.46 -2.75
CA SER A 9 -1.88 -47.73 -2.34
C SER A 9 -1.61 -46.23 -2.46
N THR A 10 -1.89 -45.69 -3.65
CA THR A 10 -1.99 -44.26 -3.87
C THR A 10 -3.28 -43.79 -3.20
N ALA A 11 -3.18 -43.47 -1.91
CA ALA A 11 -4.19 -42.66 -1.23
C ALA A 11 -4.32 -41.36 -2.05
N LYS A 12 -5.37 -41.29 -2.88
CA LYS A 12 -5.74 -40.10 -3.66
C LYS A 12 -5.91 -38.96 -2.68
N LYS A 13 -4.89 -38.13 -2.51
CA LYS A 13 -5.03 -36.81 -1.89
C LYS A 13 -6.06 -36.06 -2.72
N ALA A 14 -7.17 -35.67 -2.09
CA ALA A 14 -8.19 -34.86 -2.73
C ALA A 14 -7.51 -33.60 -3.33
N PRO A 15 -7.84 -33.23 -4.58
CA PRO A 15 -7.29 -32.01 -5.15
C PRO A 15 -7.72 -30.84 -4.26
N ILE A 16 -6.73 -30.07 -3.79
CA ILE A 16 -6.99 -28.80 -3.12
C ILE A 16 -7.57 -27.90 -4.22
N VAL A 17 -8.89 -27.81 -4.28
CA VAL A 17 -9.58 -26.87 -5.15
C VAL A 17 -9.26 -25.50 -4.60
N ASP A 18 -8.38 -24.80 -5.31
CA ASP A 18 -8.04 -23.42 -5.01
C ASP A 18 -9.29 -22.57 -5.25
N ASN A 19 -9.77 -21.85 -4.23
CA ASN A 19 -11.01 -21.06 -4.31
C ASN A 19 -10.94 -19.97 -5.41
N PHE A 20 -9.74 -19.68 -5.94
CA PHE A 20 -9.60 -18.84 -7.13
C PHE A 20 -10.22 -19.46 -8.38
N ALA A 21 -10.22 -20.79 -8.53
CA ALA A 21 -10.81 -21.45 -9.69
C ALA A 21 -12.34 -21.31 -9.76
N LEU A 22 -13.02 -21.16 -8.61
CA LEU A 22 -14.47 -20.93 -8.54
C LEU A 22 -14.88 -19.48 -8.87
N LEU A 23 -13.94 -18.52 -8.87
CA LEU A 23 -14.22 -17.15 -9.31
C LEU A 23 -14.15 -16.98 -10.85
N PHE A 24 -13.63 -17.98 -11.56
CA PHE A 24 -13.44 -17.93 -13.01
C PHE A 24 -14.13 -19.07 -13.77
N TYR A 25 -14.96 -19.87 -13.09
CA TYR A 25 -15.74 -20.94 -13.71
C TYR A 25 -17.14 -20.43 -14.10
N ASP A 26 -17.19 -19.47 -15.02
CA ASP A 26 -18.33 -19.36 -15.94
C ASP A 26 -17.83 -19.91 -17.27
N ASN A 27 -18.11 -21.20 -17.49
CA ASN A 27 -17.87 -21.83 -18.77
C ASN A 27 -19.08 -21.62 -19.69
N ASP A 28 -18.72 -21.39 -20.95
CA ASP A 28 -19.47 -21.72 -22.16
C ASP A 28 -20.47 -20.69 -22.71
N ALA A 29 -19.90 -19.87 -23.61
CA ALA A 29 -20.44 -19.53 -24.93
C ALA A 29 -21.85 -20.03 -25.25
N THR A 30 -22.85 -19.18 -25.03
CA THR A 30 -23.95 -19.01 -25.99
C THR A 30 -24.44 -17.57 -25.92
N GLU A 31 -24.57 -16.96 -27.09
CA GLU A 31 -25.09 -15.62 -27.29
C GLU A 31 -26.45 -15.44 -26.61
N ALA A 32 -26.49 -14.67 -25.54
CA ALA A 32 -27.71 -14.04 -25.05
C ALA A 32 -27.30 -12.81 -24.24
N GLU A 33 -27.50 -11.65 -24.87
CA GLU A 33 -27.70 -10.34 -24.25
C GLU A 33 -27.09 -10.18 -22.85
N SER A 34 -25.90 -9.57 -22.76
CA SER A 34 -25.51 -8.98 -21.48
C SER A 34 -26.66 -8.09 -21.05
N PRO A 35 -27.32 -8.29 -19.89
CA PRO A 35 -28.14 -7.24 -19.36
C PRO A 35 -27.12 -6.14 -19.07
N VAL A 36 -27.13 -5.10 -19.90
CA VAL A 36 -26.57 -3.81 -19.53
C VAL A 36 -27.37 -3.47 -18.27
N LEU A 37 -26.79 -3.82 -17.12
CA LEU A 37 -27.25 -3.40 -15.82
C LEU A 37 -27.14 -1.88 -15.89
N ASN A 38 -28.25 -1.23 -16.21
CA ASN A 38 -28.48 0.17 -15.91
C ASN A 38 -28.41 0.28 -14.39
N VAL A 39 -27.18 0.35 -13.86
CA VAL A 39 -26.92 0.59 -12.45
C VAL A 39 -27.25 2.05 -12.23
N GLU A 40 -28.39 2.31 -11.60
CA GLU A 40 -28.74 3.61 -11.06
C GLU A 40 -27.57 4.17 -10.22
N PRO A 41 -27.24 5.47 -10.32
CA PRO A 41 -25.97 6.02 -9.84
C PRO A 41 -25.87 6.18 -8.31
N GLU A 42 -26.71 5.50 -7.53
CA GLU A 42 -26.79 5.65 -6.07
C GLU A 42 -26.60 4.34 -5.29
N GLN A 43 -25.92 3.34 -5.88
CA GLN A 43 -25.51 2.19 -5.09
C GLN A 43 -24.36 2.57 -4.15
N LYS A 44 -24.69 2.74 -2.87
CA LYS A 44 -23.74 2.80 -1.76
C LYS A 44 -22.70 1.69 -1.95
N LEU A 45 -21.42 2.08 -1.98
CA LEU A 45 -20.31 1.15 -2.13
C LEU A 45 -20.48 -0.01 -1.15
N THR A 46 -20.34 -1.24 -1.64
CA THR A 46 -20.24 -2.40 -0.76
C THR A 46 -19.08 -2.18 0.21
N LYS A 47 -19.09 -2.80 1.40
CA LYS A 47 -18.00 -2.69 2.39
C LYS A 47 -16.61 -2.95 1.77
N GLU A 48 -16.55 -3.77 0.72
CA GLU A 48 -15.35 -4.01 -0.08
C GLU A 48 -14.95 -2.81 -0.96
N GLY A 49 -15.93 -2.17 -1.60
CA GLY A 49 -15.73 -0.93 -2.34
C GLY A 49 -15.23 0.20 -1.45
N GLU A 50 -15.80 0.38 -0.26
CA GLU A 50 -15.36 1.37 0.72
C GLU A 50 -13.91 1.12 1.17
N TYR A 51 -13.53 -0.15 1.38
CA TYR A 51 -12.16 -0.54 1.72
C TYR A 51 -11.16 -0.20 0.60
N ARG A 52 -11.49 -0.56 -0.65
CA ARG A 52 -10.65 -0.27 -1.82
C ARG A 52 -10.51 1.22 -2.07
N GLU A 53 -11.60 1.98 -1.95
CA GLU A 53 -11.58 3.42 -2.10
C GLU A 53 -10.71 4.09 -1.01
N LYS A 54 -10.82 3.62 0.24
CA LYS A 54 -9.98 4.10 1.34
C LYS A 54 -8.49 3.83 1.09
N LEU A 55 -8.12 2.62 0.67
CA LEU A 55 -6.74 2.29 0.29
C LEU A 55 -6.23 3.18 -0.84
N TYR A 56 -7.04 3.37 -1.89
CA TYR A 56 -6.67 4.21 -3.02
C TYR A 56 -6.45 5.67 -2.59
N LYS A 57 -7.35 6.22 -1.76
CA LYS A 57 -7.20 7.57 -1.20
C LYS A 57 -5.91 7.72 -0.38
N SER A 58 -5.64 6.77 0.53
CA SER A 58 -4.42 6.78 1.33
C SER A 58 -3.16 6.64 0.47
N TRP A 59 -3.18 5.80 -0.58
CA TRP A 59 -2.08 5.67 -1.52
C TRP A 59 -1.81 6.97 -2.29
N LYS A 60 -2.86 7.64 -2.78
CA LYS A 60 -2.73 8.93 -3.46
C LYS A 60 -2.19 10.02 -2.52
N GLN A 61 -2.61 10.03 -1.25
CA GLN A 61 -2.06 10.95 -0.25
C GLN A 61 -0.57 10.70 0.01
N ILE A 62 -0.13 9.44 0.03
CA ILE A 62 1.28 9.07 0.16
C ILE A 62 2.10 9.59 -1.02
N GLU A 63 1.59 9.44 -2.25
CA GLU A 63 2.24 9.97 -3.45
C GLU A 63 2.41 11.49 -3.37
N GLN A 64 1.33 12.22 -3.05
CA GLN A 64 1.36 13.68 -2.87
C GLN A 64 2.34 14.13 -1.77
N LEU A 65 2.38 13.44 -0.63
CA LEU A 65 3.31 13.77 0.44
C LEU A 65 4.77 13.50 0.05
N ARG A 66 5.03 12.45 -0.73
CA ARG A 66 6.38 12.15 -1.23
C ARG A 66 6.86 13.24 -2.19
N ASP A 67 6.00 13.69 -3.08
CA ASP A 67 6.31 14.79 -4.00
C ASP A 67 6.57 16.07 -3.20
N GLU A 68 5.70 16.40 -2.24
CA GLU A 68 5.88 17.59 -1.41
C GLU A 68 7.19 17.54 -0.61
N ILE A 69 7.52 16.39 -0.01
CA ILE A 69 8.79 16.19 0.71
C ILE A 69 9.98 16.42 -0.24
N THR A 70 9.92 15.87 -1.45
CA THR A 70 10.96 16.03 -2.47
C THR A 70 11.13 17.51 -2.85
N ASP A 71 10.03 18.22 -3.08
CA ASP A 71 10.05 19.66 -3.36
C ASP A 71 10.69 20.46 -2.22
N LYS A 72 10.38 20.12 -0.96
CA LYS A 72 11.00 20.78 0.20
C LYS A 72 12.49 20.48 0.31
N TYR A 73 12.93 19.26 -0.03
CA TYR A 73 14.35 18.93 -0.11
C TYR A 73 15.08 19.72 -1.20
N LEU A 74 14.49 19.84 -2.39
CA LEU A 74 15.05 20.66 -3.47
C LEU A 74 15.11 22.14 -3.08
N ALA A 75 14.05 22.67 -2.47
CA ALA A 75 14.04 24.04 -1.96
C ALA A 75 15.11 24.29 -0.89
N LYS A 76 15.34 23.30 -0.01
CA LYS A 76 16.39 23.34 1.01
C LYS A 76 17.77 23.36 0.35
N GLN A 77 18.03 22.47 -0.61
CA GLN A 77 19.30 22.44 -1.33
C GLN A 77 19.57 23.76 -2.04
N SER A 78 18.58 24.29 -2.79
CA SER A 78 18.71 25.60 -3.43
C SER A 78 18.98 26.75 -2.43
N THR A 79 18.42 26.67 -1.23
CA THR A 79 18.68 27.67 -0.17
C THR A 79 20.07 27.50 0.44
N GLN A 80 20.56 26.27 0.57
CA GLN A 80 21.92 25.96 1.01
C GLN A 80 22.95 26.51 0.01
N ASP A 81 22.76 26.24 -1.28
CA ASP A 81 23.66 26.73 -2.34
C ASP A 81 23.74 28.27 -2.34
N LYS A 82 22.62 28.95 -2.11
CA LYS A 82 22.56 30.42 -1.96
C LYS A 82 23.30 30.89 -0.70
N LEU A 83 23.11 30.20 0.42
CA LEU A 83 23.78 30.53 1.67
C LEU A 83 25.30 30.40 1.52
N ASP A 84 25.77 29.34 0.88
CA ASP A 84 27.20 29.10 0.66
C ASP A 84 27.83 30.19 -0.22
N GLY A 85 27.10 30.64 -1.26
CA GLY A 85 27.52 31.78 -2.08
C GLY A 85 27.64 33.09 -1.27
N ILE A 86 26.64 33.40 -0.44
CA ILE A 86 26.65 34.61 0.40
C ILE A 86 27.75 34.51 1.47
N LEU A 87 27.99 33.33 2.04
CA LEU A 87 29.06 33.11 3.02
C LEU A 87 30.44 33.32 2.40
N MET A 88 30.66 32.83 1.18
CA MET A 88 31.90 33.06 0.45
C MET A 88 32.13 34.55 0.19
N GLU A 89 31.09 35.27 -0.26
CA GLU A 89 31.14 36.72 -0.44
C GLU A 89 31.45 37.45 0.87
N TRP A 90 30.78 37.07 1.96
CA TRP A 90 30.99 37.66 3.28
C TRP A 90 32.40 37.42 3.81
N GLN A 91 32.97 36.21 3.62
CA GLN A 91 34.35 35.92 3.97
C GLN A 91 35.35 36.80 3.22
N VAL A 92 35.11 37.05 1.92
CA VAL A 92 35.93 37.97 1.12
C VAL A 92 35.80 39.40 1.66
N GLN A 93 34.58 39.87 1.91
CA GLN A 93 34.32 41.20 2.48
C GLN A 93 35.04 41.40 3.82
N VAL A 94 34.97 40.41 4.72
CA VAL A 94 35.65 40.45 6.02
C VAL A 94 37.16 40.50 5.85
N ARG A 95 37.75 39.70 4.95
CA ARG A 95 39.20 39.73 4.68
C ARG A 95 39.71 41.09 4.22
N PHE A 96 38.88 41.85 3.51
CA PHE A 96 39.22 43.19 3.03
C PHE A 96 38.66 44.32 3.91
N ASN A 97 38.20 44.02 5.14
CA ASN A 97 37.58 44.99 6.06
C ASN A 97 36.41 45.79 5.46
N MET A 98 35.69 45.19 4.50
CA MET A 98 34.49 45.75 3.86
C MET A 98 33.22 44.99 4.28
N ALA A 99 33.18 44.52 5.53
CA ALA A 99 32.04 43.75 6.04
C ALA A 99 30.76 44.60 5.99
N ASN A 100 29.75 44.11 5.27
CA ASN A 100 28.46 44.77 5.12
C ASN A 100 27.42 44.14 6.07
N GLU A 101 26.69 44.97 6.79
CA GLU A 101 25.60 44.53 7.67
C GLU A 101 24.46 43.85 6.86
N GLN A 102 24.26 44.22 5.60
CA GLN A 102 23.26 43.61 4.72
C GLN A 102 23.60 42.14 4.38
N THR A 103 24.86 41.82 4.13
CA THR A 103 25.28 40.43 3.83
C THR A 103 25.18 39.56 5.08
N GLN A 104 25.55 40.08 6.24
CA GLN A 104 25.35 39.42 7.53
C GLN A 104 23.85 39.10 7.79
N GLN A 105 22.97 40.04 7.50
CA GLN A 105 21.52 39.87 7.69
C GLN A 105 20.97 38.83 6.71
N SER A 106 21.49 38.81 5.49
CA SER A 106 21.15 37.82 4.46
C SER A 106 21.58 36.40 4.86
N VAL A 107 22.76 36.24 5.47
CA VAL A 107 23.20 34.95 6.06
C VAL A 107 22.21 34.48 7.11
N LYS A 108 21.82 35.35 8.05
CA LYS A 108 20.88 35.02 9.13
C LYS A 108 19.52 34.57 8.58
N VAL A 109 18.97 35.29 7.61
CA VAL A 109 17.66 34.97 6.99
C VAL A 109 17.70 33.62 6.28
N ASN A 110 18.74 33.36 5.48
CA ASN A 110 18.86 32.08 4.77
C ASN A 110 19.05 30.90 5.74
N TYR A 111 19.82 31.09 6.82
CA TYR A 111 19.95 30.08 7.87
C TYR A 111 18.61 29.76 8.56
N GLN A 112 17.84 30.79 8.94
CA GLN A 112 16.49 30.61 9.50
C GLN A 112 15.55 29.90 8.52
N ARG A 113 15.61 30.23 7.23
CA ARG A 113 14.82 29.59 6.19
C ARG A 113 15.15 28.10 6.05
N ILE A 114 16.43 27.73 6.11
CA ILE A 114 16.87 26.33 6.08
C ILE A 114 16.32 25.58 7.30
N LEU A 115 16.41 26.17 8.49
CA LEU A 115 15.88 25.57 9.72
C LEU A 115 14.37 25.33 9.63
N LEU A 116 13.61 26.29 9.09
CA LEU A 116 12.17 26.14 8.84
C LEU A 116 11.87 25.03 7.83
N LEU A 117 12.68 24.90 6.77
CA LEU A 117 12.54 23.83 5.79
C LEU A 117 12.79 22.46 6.42
N TYR A 118 13.80 22.32 7.29
CA TYR A 118 14.02 21.08 8.06
C TYR A 118 12.81 20.71 8.92
N GLN A 119 12.27 21.67 9.67
CA GLN A 119 11.08 21.44 10.51
C GLN A 119 9.87 20.98 9.66
N LYS A 120 9.66 21.60 8.50
CA LYS A 120 8.60 21.20 7.55
C LYS A 120 8.82 19.79 7.00
N ILE A 121 10.03 19.48 6.53
CA ILE A 121 10.36 18.14 6.02
C ILE A 121 10.12 17.08 7.10
N GLN A 122 10.52 17.35 8.34
CA GLN A 122 10.31 16.44 9.46
C GLN A 122 8.82 16.24 9.74
N ALA A 123 8.02 17.31 9.78
CA ALA A 123 6.58 17.22 10.00
C ALA A 123 5.87 16.40 8.90
N LEU A 124 6.21 16.64 7.63
CA LEU A 124 5.66 15.89 6.50
C LEU A 124 6.09 14.42 6.53
N THR A 125 7.33 14.14 6.94
CA THR A 125 7.84 12.76 7.07
C THR A 125 7.12 12.00 8.16
N LEU A 126 6.81 12.65 9.30
CA LEU A 126 6.00 12.05 10.36
C LEU A 126 4.56 11.77 9.89
N GLN A 127 3.96 12.68 9.15
CA GLN A 127 2.63 12.45 8.54
C GLN A 127 2.65 11.25 7.59
N LEU A 128 3.67 11.15 6.76
CA LEU A 128 3.87 10.03 5.84
C LEU A 128 4.05 8.69 6.60
N GLN A 129 4.85 8.69 7.67
CA GLN A 129 5.02 7.51 8.52
C GLN A 129 3.71 7.05 9.16
N ASN A 130 2.90 7.99 9.67
CA ASN A 130 1.59 7.68 10.24
C ASN A 130 0.67 7.03 9.20
N LEU A 131 0.63 7.55 7.97
CA LEU A 131 -0.15 6.94 6.88
C LEU A 131 0.32 5.51 6.55
N TYR A 132 1.63 5.24 6.57
CA TYR A 132 2.13 3.88 6.39
C TYR A 132 1.67 2.94 7.48
N VAL A 133 1.71 3.37 8.74
CA VAL A 133 1.23 2.58 9.88
C VAL A 133 -0.27 2.31 9.75
N GLU A 134 -1.06 3.33 9.41
CA GLU A 134 -2.51 3.18 9.20
C GLU A 134 -2.83 2.19 8.07
N MET A 135 -2.12 2.28 6.94
CA MET A 135 -2.28 1.33 5.84
C MET A 135 -1.89 -0.09 6.23
N ALA A 136 -0.78 -0.27 6.94
CA ALA A 136 -0.35 -1.57 7.42
C ALA A 136 -1.41 -2.22 8.32
N LEU A 137 -1.98 -1.45 9.25
CA LEU A 137 -3.06 -1.91 10.14
C LEU A 137 -4.35 -2.25 9.36
N LEU A 138 -4.69 -1.50 8.32
CA LEU A 138 -5.85 -1.81 7.47
C LEU A 138 -5.67 -3.13 6.72
N ILE A 139 -4.48 -3.34 6.16
CA ILE A 139 -4.14 -4.57 5.43
C ILE A 139 -4.10 -5.77 6.38
N GLU A 140 -3.52 -5.62 7.57
CA GLU A 140 -3.46 -6.67 8.58
C GLU A 140 -4.86 -7.12 9.02
N LYS A 141 -5.75 -6.16 9.32
CA LYS A 141 -7.15 -6.46 9.66
C LYS A 141 -7.86 -7.21 8.53
N ARG A 142 -7.59 -6.83 7.28
CA ARG A 142 -8.16 -7.51 6.12
C ARG A 142 -7.62 -8.93 5.98
N LEU A 143 -6.32 -9.13 6.16
CA LEU A 143 -5.68 -10.43 6.12
C LEU A 143 -6.27 -11.39 7.15
N ILE A 144 -6.44 -10.94 8.40
CA ILE A 144 -7.07 -11.72 9.47
C ILE A 144 -8.48 -12.15 9.06
N HIS A 145 -9.29 -11.22 8.55
CA HIS A 145 -10.65 -11.52 8.10
C HIS A 145 -10.69 -12.57 6.97
N VAL A 146 -9.79 -12.47 6.00
CA VAL A 146 -9.68 -13.43 4.89
C VAL A 146 -9.27 -14.81 5.40
N ILE A 147 -8.30 -14.89 6.32
CA ILE A 147 -7.90 -16.14 6.97
C ILE A 147 -9.10 -16.81 7.65
N ASP A 148 -9.91 -16.04 8.38
CA ASP A 148 -11.09 -16.57 9.06
C ASP A 148 -12.16 -17.08 8.09
N ILE A 149 -12.37 -16.39 6.95
CA ILE A 149 -13.25 -16.89 5.88
C ILE A 149 -12.72 -18.22 5.35
N HIS A 150 -11.42 -18.34 5.07
CA HIS A 150 -10.84 -19.59 4.57
C HIS A 150 -10.94 -20.74 5.57
N LYS A 151 -10.74 -20.47 6.87
CA LYS A 151 -10.95 -21.48 7.93
C LYS A 151 -12.39 -21.99 7.93
N LYS A 152 -13.37 -21.08 7.96
CA LYS A 152 -14.80 -21.43 7.92
C LYS A 152 -15.18 -22.18 6.64
N ALA A 153 -14.67 -21.74 5.49
CA ALA A 153 -14.92 -22.44 4.23
C ALA A 153 -14.39 -23.88 4.28
N ARG A 154 -13.19 -24.09 4.84
CA ARG A 154 -12.62 -25.44 5.02
C ARG A 154 -13.45 -26.30 5.97
N GLU A 155 -13.95 -25.74 7.07
CA GLU A 155 -14.86 -26.43 8.00
C GLU A 155 -16.16 -26.84 7.30
N CYS A 156 -16.79 -25.93 6.54
CA CYS A 156 -17.99 -26.22 5.75
C CYS A 156 -17.74 -27.34 4.73
N VAL A 157 -16.60 -27.30 4.03
CA VAL A 157 -16.21 -28.34 3.06
C VAL A 157 -16.04 -29.69 3.76
N SER A 158 -15.38 -29.74 4.92
CA SER A 158 -15.23 -30.97 5.72
C SER A 158 -16.60 -31.55 6.08
N ILE A 159 -17.50 -30.72 6.61
CA ILE A 159 -18.87 -31.15 6.99
C ILE A 159 -19.64 -31.67 5.77
N LEU A 160 -19.48 -31.06 4.60
CA LEU A 160 -20.12 -31.51 3.35
C LEU A 160 -19.60 -32.89 2.91
N TYR A 161 -18.29 -33.13 3.01
CA TYR A 161 -17.71 -34.44 2.71
C TYR A 161 -18.15 -35.51 3.70
N ASP A 162 -18.22 -35.19 4.99
CA ASP A 162 -18.69 -36.12 6.02
C ASP A 162 -20.14 -36.54 5.78
N LYS A 163 -21.02 -35.60 5.37
CA LYS A 163 -22.42 -35.92 5.03
C LYS A 163 -22.56 -36.72 3.73
N LYS A 164 -21.76 -36.42 2.70
CA LYS A 164 -21.78 -37.17 1.43
C LYS A 164 -21.26 -38.62 1.58
N GLY A 165 -20.35 -38.86 2.52
CA GLY A 165 -19.86 -40.20 2.88
C GLY A 165 -20.87 -41.06 3.64
N VAL A 166 -21.90 -40.45 4.23
CA VAL A 166 -23.01 -41.16 4.91
C VAL A 166 -24.08 -41.61 3.90
N GLU A 167 -24.40 -40.79 2.89
CA GLU A 167 -25.38 -41.13 1.84
C GLU A 167 -24.89 -42.17 0.81
N SER A 168 -23.61 -42.53 0.83
CA SER A 168 -23.02 -43.53 -0.11
C SER A 168 -22.82 -44.92 0.49
N ASN A 169 -23.26 -45.14 1.74
CA ASN A 169 -23.22 -46.42 2.44
C ASN A 169 -24.62 -47.00 2.78
N GLU A 170 -25.69 -46.44 2.20
CA GLU A 170 -27.03 -47.06 2.14
C GLU A 170 -27.31 -47.58 0.72
#